data_AF-A0A9E3EBZ7-F1
#
_entry.id   AF-A0A9E3EBZ7-F1
#
_cell.length_a   1.000
_cell.length_b   1.000
_cell.length_c   1.000
_cell.angle_alpha   90.00
_cell.angle_beta   90.00
_cell.angle_gamma   90.00
#
_symmetry.space_group_name_H-M   'P 1'
#
loop_
_entity.id
_entity.type
_entity.pdbx_description
1 polymer ?
#
loop_
_entity_poly.entity_id
_entity_poly.type
_entity_poly.pdbx_seq_one_letter_code
_entity_poly.pdbx_strand_id
1 'polypeptide(L)'
;MSLLPHPSRRGALLGAAGVSVTLLARQAFAASEQALGRRRLVVVICRGAMDGLSVSPPIGDPDYPALRGEIAIPPDQALGLDTAFGLHPKLTAIHALAQKGQARIAPAIATP
;
A
#
# COMPACT_ATOMS: atom_id res chain seq x y z
N MET A 1 43.52 -36.77 18.19
CA MET A 1 43.30 -35.39 18.66
C MET A 1 42.92 -34.56 17.44
N SER A 2 41.64 -34.18 17.32
CA SER A 2 41.02 -33.66 16.07
C SER A 2 41.36 -32.18 15.86
N LEU A 3 41.93 -31.82 14.69
CA LEU A 3 42.14 -30.45 14.25
C LEU A 3 40.89 -29.98 13.48
N LEU A 4 39.99 -29.26 14.16
CA LEU A 4 38.90 -28.57 13.47
C LEU A 4 39.44 -27.26 12.87
N PRO A 5 39.22 -26.99 11.58
CA PRO A 5 39.64 -25.74 10.97
C PRO A 5 38.87 -24.55 11.55
N HIS A 6 39.59 -23.53 12.04
CA HIS A 6 39.00 -22.29 12.52
C HIS A 6 38.69 -21.37 11.33
N PRO A 7 37.44 -20.91 11.16
CA PRO A 7 37.09 -20.03 10.06
C PRO A 7 37.86 -18.71 10.17
N SER A 8 38.50 -18.30 9.08
CA SER A 8 39.17 -16.99 9.01
C SER A 8 38.13 -15.87 9.04
N ARG A 9 38.46 -14.71 9.62
CA ARG A 9 37.57 -13.53 9.65
C ARG A 9 37.00 -13.19 8.27
N ARG A 10 37.80 -13.35 7.21
CA ARG A 10 37.38 -13.14 5.83
C ARG A 10 36.33 -14.15 5.37
N GLY A 11 36.50 -15.43 5.72
CA GLY A 11 35.51 -16.47 5.44
C GLY A 11 34.19 -16.24 6.19
N ALA A 12 34.27 -15.80 7.45
CA ALA A 12 33.09 -15.44 8.24
C ALA A 12 32.32 -14.25 7.65
N LEU A 13 33.02 -13.19 7.22
CA LEU A 13 32.40 -12.01 6.62
C LEU A 13 31.78 -12.30 5.24
N LEU A 14 32.44 -13.10 4.41
CA LEU A 14 31.89 -13.52 3.10
C LEU A 14 30.66 -14.42 3.28
N GLY A 15 30.66 -15.32 4.27
CA GLY A 15 29.48 -16.13 4.61
C GLY A 15 28.30 -15.29 5.09
N ALA A 16 28.54 -14.29 5.95
CA ALA A 16 27.50 -13.39 6.45
C ALA A 16 26.87 -12.53 5.33
N ALA A 17 27.67 -12.05 4.37
CA ALA A 17 27.19 -11.28 3.23
C ALA A 17 26.26 -12.11 2.32
N GLY A 18 26.57 -13.39 2.08
CA GLY A 18 25.74 -14.29 1.25
C GLY A 18 24.37 -14.60 1.87
N VAL A 19 24.30 -14.76 3.19
CA VAL A 19 23.04 -14.99 3.94
C VAL A 19 22.18 -13.72 3.96
N SER A 20 22.80 -12.54 3.99
CA SER A 20 22.09 -11.26 4.04
C SER A 20 21.30 -10.98 2.75
N VAL A 21 21.82 -11.37 1.59
CA VAL A 21 21.13 -11.21 0.29
C VAL A 21 19.89 -12.10 0.19
N THR A 22 19.93 -13.32 0.75
CA THR A 22 18.79 -14.24 0.74
C THR A 22 17.70 -13.87 1.75
N LEU A 23 18.05 -13.21 2.86
CA LEU A 23 17.07 -12.71 3.84
C LEU A 23 16.37 -11.41 3.40
N LEU A 24 17.06 -10.56 2.61
CA LEU A 24 16.48 -9.34 2.04
C LEU A 24 15.63 -9.62 0.79
N ALA A 25 15.96 -10.69 0.05
CA ALA A 25 15.13 -11.19 -1.03
C ALA A 25 13.97 -12.03 -0.47
N ARG A 26 12.88 -11.37 -0.04
CA ARG A 26 11.60 -12.04 0.16
C ARG A 26 11.15 -12.66 -1.16
N GLN A 27 11.45 -13.93 -1.37
CA GLN A 27 10.85 -14.69 -2.46
C GLN A 27 9.38 -14.91 -2.13
N ALA A 28 8.51 -14.23 -2.86
CA ALA A 28 7.09 -14.55 -2.87
C ALA A 28 6.91 -15.84 -3.67
N PHE A 29 6.80 -16.98 -2.99
CA PHE A 29 6.40 -18.21 -3.64
C PHE A 29 4.94 -18.08 -4.09
N ALA A 30 4.66 -18.39 -5.36
CA ALA A 30 3.29 -18.55 -5.83
C ALA A 30 2.60 -19.64 -5.00
N ALA A 31 1.41 -19.35 -4.48
CA ALA A 31 0.61 -20.34 -3.78
C ALA A 31 0.34 -21.55 -4.68
N SER A 32 0.37 -22.77 -4.12
CA SER A 32 0.03 -23.97 -4.88
C SER A 32 -1.38 -23.85 -5.49
N GLU A 33 -1.61 -24.48 -6.64
CA GLU A 33 -2.89 -24.43 -7.36
C GLU A 33 -4.09 -24.80 -6.46
N GLN A 34 -3.86 -25.72 -5.53
CA GLN A 34 -4.80 -26.16 -4.49
C GLN A 34 -5.08 -25.09 -3.42
N ALA A 35 -4.10 -24.24 -3.10
CA ALA A 35 -4.24 -23.09 -2.20
C ALA A 35 -4.86 -21.86 -2.89
N LEU A 36 -4.76 -21.75 -4.22
CA LEU A 36 -5.41 -20.72 -5.05
C LEU A 36 -6.91 -20.98 -5.25
N GLY A 37 -7.39 -22.19 -4.98
CA GLY A 37 -8.79 -22.59 -5.09
C GLY A 37 -9.73 -21.60 -4.40
N ARG A 38 -10.46 -20.83 -5.23
CA ARG A 38 -11.49 -19.81 -4.91
C ARG A 38 -11.04 -18.37 -4.63
N ARG A 39 -9.74 -18.02 -4.67
CA ARG A 39 -9.31 -16.62 -4.50
C ARG A 39 -9.27 -15.90 -5.84
N ARG A 40 -10.33 -15.15 -6.15
CA ARG A 40 -10.41 -14.32 -7.36
C ARG A 40 -9.98 -12.89 -7.03
N LEU A 41 -8.97 -12.39 -7.74
CA LEU A 41 -8.60 -10.98 -7.73
C LEU A 41 -9.21 -10.32 -8.97
N VAL A 42 -9.97 -9.26 -8.77
CA VAL A 42 -10.47 -8.40 -9.85
C VAL A 42 -9.76 -7.06 -9.72
N VAL A 43 -9.02 -6.67 -10.75
CA VAL A 43 -8.36 -5.36 -10.82
C VAL A 43 -9.11 -4.50 -11.82
N VAL A 44 -9.67 -3.38 -11.36
CA VAL A 44 -10.35 -2.41 -12.21
C VAL A 44 -9.44 -1.19 -12.37
N ILE A 45 -9.00 -0.92 -13.60
CA ILE A 45 -8.16 0.24 -13.91
C ILE A 45 -9.06 1.35 -14.44
N CYS A 46 -9.29 2.39 -13.64
CA CYS A 46 -10.08 3.55 -14.01
C CYS A 46 -9.27 4.54 -14.87
N ARG A 47 -8.88 4.12 -16.07
CA ARG A 47 -8.11 4.94 -17.02
C ARG A 47 -9.04 6.00 -17.64
N GLY A 48 -8.54 7.23 -17.81
CA GLY A 48 -9.29 8.31 -18.46
C GLY A 48 -9.71 9.44 -17.53
N ALA A 49 -8.77 9.93 -16.72
CA ALA A 49 -8.91 11.10 -15.84
C ALA A 49 -9.68 10.89 -14.52
N MET A 50 -9.66 9.68 -13.94
CA MET A 50 -9.97 9.56 -12.51
C MET A 50 -8.95 10.38 -11.70
N ASP A 51 -9.44 11.37 -10.97
CA ASP A 51 -8.63 12.19 -10.06
C ASP A 51 -8.66 11.60 -8.65
N GLY A 52 -7.49 11.15 -8.16
CA GLY A 52 -7.33 10.59 -6.83
C GLY A 52 -7.67 11.58 -5.70
N LEU A 53 -7.40 12.87 -5.89
CA LEU A 53 -7.71 13.90 -4.90
C LEU A 53 -9.21 14.20 -4.79
N SER A 54 -9.98 13.92 -5.86
CA SER A 54 -11.44 13.96 -5.82
C SER A 54 -12.02 12.69 -5.20
N VAL A 55 -11.40 11.52 -5.45
CA VAL A 55 -11.83 10.25 -4.85
C VAL A 55 -11.64 10.25 -3.34
N SER A 56 -10.47 10.68 -2.88
CA SER A 56 -10.07 10.69 -1.47
C SER A 56 -9.35 11.99 -1.09
N PRO A 57 -10.09 13.08 -0.85
CA PRO A 57 -9.49 14.37 -0.50
C PRO A 57 -8.75 14.33 0.85
N PRO A 58 -7.53 14.90 0.94
CA PRO A 58 -6.80 15.07 2.20
C PRO A 58 -7.38 16.25 3.02
N ILE A 59 -8.58 16.08 3.56
CA ILE A 59 -9.32 17.12 4.29
C ILE A 59 -8.62 17.66 5.55
N GLY A 60 -7.63 16.95 6.07
CA GLY A 60 -6.79 17.40 7.19
C GLY A 60 -5.58 18.25 6.78
N ASP A 61 -5.34 18.41 5.48
CA ASP A 61 -4.24 19.23 4.94
C ASP A 61 -4.71 20.69 4.75
N PRO A 62 -4.11 21.67 5.45
CA PRO A 62 -4.50 23.08 5.33
C PRO A 62 -4.17 23.69 3.95
N ASP A 63 -3.20 23.13 3.23
CA ASP A 63 -2.79 23.63 1.91
C ASP A 63 -3.69 23.10 0.79
N TYR A 64 -4.39 21.98 1.02
CA TYR A 64 -5.22 21.32 0.01
C TYR A 64 -6.26 22.24 -0.65
N PRO A 65 -7.07 23.04 0.08
CA PRO A 65 -8.07 23.90 -0.56
C PRO A 65 -7.44 24.94 -1.50
N ALA A 66 -6.32 25.54 -1.10
CA ALA A 66 -5.61 26.54 -1.90
C ALA A 66 -4.97 25.92 -3.15
N LEU A 67 -4.36 24.74 -3.01
CA LEU A 67 -3.75 24.00 -4.12
C LEU A 67 -4.79 23.44 -5.11
N ARG A 68 -5.98 23.09 -4.63
CA ARG A 68 -7.04 22.47 -5.43
C ARG A 68 -8.01 23.47 -6.04
N GLY A 69 -8.16 24.67 -5.44
CA GLY A 69 -9.02 25.73 -5.94
C GLY A 69 -10.50 25.36 -5.89
N GLU A 70 -11.25 25.70 -6.94
CA GLU A 70 -12.72 25.55 -6.99
C GLU A 70 -13.20 24.10 -6.93
N ILE A 71 -12.34 23.13 -7.24
CA ILE A 71 -12.67 21.70 -7.21
C ILE A 71 -12.22 21.01 -5.91
N ALA A 72 -11.80 21.78 -4.90
CA ALA A 72 -11.56 21.26 -3.57
C ALA A 72 -12.87 20.73 -2.95
N ILE A 73 -12.81 19.55 -2.33
CA ILE A 73 -13.91 19.02 -1.54
C ILE A 73 -13.68 19.44 -0.08
N PRO A 74 -14.53 20.32 0.48
CA PRO A 74 -14.32 20.78 1.84
C PRO A 74 -14.65 19.67 2.87
N PRO A 75 -14.08 19.74 4.08
CA PRO A 75 -14.22 18.69 5.09
C PRO A 75 -15.67 18.38 5.49
N ASP A 76 -16.56 19.37 5.45
CA ASP A 76 -17.98 19.25 5.79
C ASP A 76 -18.80 18.54 4.70
N GLN A 77 -18.30 18.46 3.47
CA GLN A 77 -18.93 17.75 2.36
C GLN A 77 -18.33 16.35 2.14
N ALA A 78 -17.10 16.12 2.59
CA ALA A 78 -16.44 14.83 2.44
C ALA A 78 -17.06 13.77 3.37
N LEU A 79 -17.14 12.54 2.89
CA LEU A 79 -17.44 11.38 3.73
C LEU A 79 -16.18 11.01 4.51
N GLY A 80 -16.08 11.43 5.78
CA GLY A 80 -14.89 11.22 6.59
C GLY A 80 -14.46 9.75 6.70
N LEU A 81 -13.18 9.47 6.44
CA LEU A 81 -12.54 8.18 6.72
C LEU A 81 -11.80 8.23 8.05
N ASP A 82 -11.01 9.28 8.25
CA ASP A 82 -10.28 9.61 9.46
C ASP A 82 -10.05 11.13 9.55
N THR A 83 -9.12 11.58 10.39
CA THR A 83 -8.80 13.00 10.57
C THR A 83 -8.03 13.61 9.39
N ALA A 84 -7.40 12.79 8.55
CA ALA A 84 -6.56 13.23 7.44
C ALA A 84 -7.29 13.17 6.10
N PHE A 85 -8.08 12.12 5.86
CA PHE A 85 -8.73 11.85 4.59
C PHE A 85 -10.25 11.68 4.69
N GLY A 86 -10.92 12.10 3.63
CA GLY A 86 -12.32 11.79 3.36
C GLY A 86 -12.49 11.04 2.04
N LEU A 87 -13.74 10.73 1.70
CA LEU A 87 -14.16 10.24 0.39
C LEU A 87 -15.08 11.25 -0.29
N HIS A 88 -15.12 11.24 -1.62
CA HIS A 88 -16.09 12.00 -2.40
C HIS A 88 -17.54 11.76 -1.89
N PRO A 89 -18.40 12.78 -1.78
CA PRO A 89 -19.78 12.65 -1.26
C PRO A 89 -20.62 11.57 -1.96
N LYS A 90 -20.36 11.34 -3.24
CA LYS A 90 -21.05 10.32 -4.07
C LYS A 90 -20.55 8.88 -3.86
N LEU A 91 -19.46 8.65 -3.11
CA LEU A 91 -18.89 7.32 -2.87
C LEU A 91 -19.45 6.65 -1.61
N THR A 92 -20.74 6.82 -1.34
CA THR A 92 -21.43 6.31 -0.14
C THR A 92 -21.29 4.80 0.03
N ALA A 93 -21.35 4.02 -1.06
CA ALA A 93 -21.19 2.57 -1.02
C ALA A 93 -19.77 2.15 -0.59
N ILE A 94 -18.74 2.84 -1.09
CA ILE A 94 -17.34 2.58 -0.71
C ILE A 94 -17.11 3.01 0.75
N HIS A 95 -17.67 4.15 1.16
CA HIS A 95 -17.61 4.59 2.55
C HIS A 95 -18.22 3.56 3.50
N ALA A 96 -19.41 3.03 3.19
CA ALA A 96 -20.03 1.98 3.99
C ALA A 96 -19.18 0.70 4.09
N LEU A 97 -18.47 0.32 3.03
CA LEU A 97 -17.52 -0.79 3.07
C LEU A 97 -16.29 -0.45 3.91
N ALA A 98 -15.77 0.77 3.83
CA ALA A 98 -14.62 1.22 4.60
C ALA A 98 -14.91 1.20 6.11
N GLN A 99 -16.11 1.65 6.52
CA GLN A 99 -16.60 1.60 7.91
C GLN A 99 -16.69 0.16 8.43
N LYS A 100 -16.98 -0.81 7.57
CA LYS A 100 -17.00 -2.25 7.92
C LYS A 100 -15.61 -2.91 7.88
N GLY A 101 -14.55 -2.17 7.56
CA GLY A 101 -13.22 -2.74 7.36
C GLY A 101 -13.04 -3.52 6.05
N GLN A 102 -13.98 -3.40 5.12
CA GLN A 102 -14.03 -4.15 3.86
C GLN A 102 -13.49 -3.37 2.66
N ALA A 103 -13.21 -2.07 2.83
CA ALA A 103 -12.50 -1.24 1.87
C ALA A 103 -11.40 -0.43 2.56
N ARG A 104 -10.30 -0.19 1.84
CA ARG A 104 -9.19 0.65 2.26
C ARG A 104 -8.75 1.50 1.09
N ILE A 105 -8.35 2.73 1.39
CA ILE A 105 -7.87 3.70 0.44
C ILE A 105 -6.37 3.85 0.69
N ALA A 106 -5.59 3.78 -0.38
CA ALA A 106 -4.15 3.95 -0.35
C ALA A 106 -3.78 5.10 -1.29
N PRO A 107 -3.61 6.33 -0.77
CA PRO A 107 -3.18 7.46 -1.59
C PRO A 107 -1.71 7.32 -1.99
N ALA A 108 -1.30 8.03 -3.04
CA ALA A 108 0.10 8.12 -3.50
C ALA A 108 0.79 6.77 -3.79
N ILE A 109 0.05 5.79 -4.30
CA ILE A 109 0.61 4.52 -4.76
C ILE A 109 1.09 4.66 -6.20
N ALA A 110 2.41 4.68 -6.38
CA ALA A 110 3.09 4.58 -7.67
C ALA A 110 4.38 3.76 -7.51
N THR A 111 4.83 3.11 -8.59
CA THR A 111 6.18 2.55 -8.62
C THR A 111 7.22 3.67 -8.64
N PRO A 112 8.37 3.54 -7.95
CA PRO A 112 9.48 4.48 -8.06
C PRO A 112 9.95 4.67 -9.50
#